data_AF-A0A4Y7RI88-F1
#
_entry.id   AF-A0A4Y7RI88-F1
#
_cell.length_a   1.000
_cell.length_b   1.000
_cell.length_c   1.000
_cell.angle_alpha   90.00
_cell.angle_beta   90.00
_cell.angle_gamma   90.00
#
_symmetry.space_group_name_H-M   'P 1'
#
loop_
_entity.id
_entity.type
_entity.pdbx_description
1 polymer ?
#
loop_
_entity_poly.entity_id
_entity_poly.type
_entity_poly.pdbx_seq_one_letter_code
_entity_poly.pdbx_strand_id
1 'polypeptide(L)'
;MTLPKEGVIMREVINATDARKEWGSFIDNVVRFKPSVIKRNRDYLAAISLEHFDLVLTPYRFTLEYEKEADGSFSGSLKELDLLANADSLEALKTEIVQELVEYAHEYMNEFDKYYNAPNRKPHFPYVMRVIIQKDKEAIRSLIDA
;
A
#
# COMPACT_ATOMS: atom_id res chain seq x y z
N MET A 1 -38.40 8.62 -7.43
CA MET A 1 -37.22 7.82 -7.05
C MET A 1 -36.06 8.29 -7.92
N THR A 2 -35.28 9.24 -7.40
CA THR A 2 -34.17 9.88 -8.12
C THR A 2 -32.88 9.12 -7.82
N LEU A 3 -32.23 8.61 -8.86
CA LEU A 3 -30.89 8.00 -8.76
C LEU A 3 -29.88 9.05 -8.24
N PRO A 4 -28.95 8.69 -7.35
CA PRO A 4 -27.92 9.63 -6.91
C PRO A 4 -26.98 9.95 -8.07
N LYS A 5 -26.62 11.24 -8.18
CA LYS A 5 -25.61 11.74 -9.11
C LYS A 5 -24.29 10.99 -8.91
N GLU A 6 -23.61 10.77 -10.03
CA GLU A 6 -22.39 10.00 -10.25
C GLU A 6 -21.45 9.88 -9.03
N GLY A 7 -21.08 8.62 -8.75
CA GLY A 7 -19.75 8.31 -8.24
C GLY A 7 -19.59 8.06 -6.75
N VAL A 8 -20.52 7.41 -6.06
CA VAL A 8 -20.31 6.47 -4.93
C VAL A 8 -21.69 5.87 -4.59
N ILE A 9 -21.84 4.54 -4.62
CA ILE A 9 -23.11 3.82 -4.31
C ILE A 9 -23.41 3.81 -2.80
N MET A 10 -22.43 4.16 -1.95
CA MET A 10 -22.58 4.22 -0.51
C MET A 10 -23.58 5.31 -0.13
N ARG A 11 -24.72 4.90 0.44
CA ARG A 11 -25.88 5.77 0.72
C ARG A 11 -25.66 6.74 1.89
N GLU A 12 -24.69 6.48 2.76
CA GLU A 12 -24.40 7.29 3.94
C GLU A 12 -23.04 7.98 3.75
N VAL A 13 -23.06 9.22 3.26
CA VAL A 13 -21.87 10.06 3.13
C VAL A 13 -21.90 11.12 4.23
N ILE A 14 -20.83 11.19 5.03
CA ILE A 14 -20.72 12.13 6.15
C ILE A 14 -20.11 13.44 5.63
N ASN A 15 -20.66 14.60 6.00
CA ASN A 15 -19.99 15.87 5.66
C ASN A 15 -18.74 16.06 6.51
N ALA A 16 -17.67 16.60 5.93
CA ALA A 16 -16.42 16.85 6.65
C ALA A 16 -16.61 17.73 7.90
N THR A 17 -17.56 18.67 7.86
CA THR A 17 -17.91 19.50 9.02
C THR A 17 -18.48 18.69 10.18
N ASP A 18 -19.32 17.69 9.90
CA ASP A 18 -19.95 16.85 10.92
C ASP A 18 -18.95 15.85 11.49
N ALA A 19 -18.14 15.22 10.62
CA ALA A 19 -17.01 14.40 11.05
C ALA A 19 -16.05 15.17 11.97
N ARG A 20 -15.78 16.46 11.68
CA ARG A 20 -14.94 17.31 12.52
C ARG A 20 -15.57 17.64 13.87
N LYS A 21 -16.88 17.92 13.91
CA LYS A 21 -17.60 18.21 15.16
C LYS A 21 -17.59 17.01 16.11
N GLU A 22 -17.78 15.81 15.56
CA GLU A 22 -17.89 14.55 16.29
C GLU A 22 -16.64 13.67 16.10
N TRP A 23 -15.44 14.28 16.06
CA TRP A 23 -14.22 13.60 15.60
C TRP A 23 -13.88 12.32 16.36
N GLY A 24 -14.02 12.33 17.70
CA GLY A 24 -13.77 11.15 18.52
C GLY A 24 -14.69 9.98 18.15
N SER A 25 -16.01 10.22 18.14
CA SER A 25 -17.00 9.21 17.77
C SER A 25 -16.88 8.74 16.33
N PHE A 26 -16.49 9.65 15.42
CA PHE A 26 -16.21 9.31 14.03
C PHE A 26 -15.04 8.31 13.92
N ILE A 27 -13.93 8.56 14.62
CA ILE A 27 -12.77 7.65 14.63
C ILE A 27 -13.13 6.31 15.26
N ASP A 28 -13.82 6.30 16.41
CA ASP A 28 -14.27 5.05 17.04
C ASP A 28 -15.15 4.22 16.10
N ASN A 29 -16.04 4.88 15.34
CA ASN A 29 -16.87 4.21 14.35
C ASN A 29 -16.05 3.57 13.21
N VAL A 30 -15.08 4.30 12.66
CA VAL A 30 -14.23 3.80 11.57
C VAL A 30 -13.34 2.65 12.02
N VAL A 31 -12.76 2.76 13.21
CA VAL A 31 -11.83 1.75 13.75
C VAL A 31 -12.57 0.49 14.18
N ARG A 32 -13.72 0.61 14.84
CA ARG A 32 -14.39 -0.54 15.51
C ARG A 32 -15.55 -1.15 14.73
N PHE A 33 -16.11 -0.45 13.73
CA PHE A 33 -17.34 -0.89 13.07
C PHE A 33 -17.22 -0.99 11.55
N LYS A 34 -17.05 0.13 10.84
CA LYS A 34 -17.04 0.12 9.36
C LYS A 34 -16.29 1.32 8.75
N PRO A 35 -15.69 1.15 7.56
CA PRO A 35 -15.19 2.28 6.77
C PRO A 35 -16.30 3.31 6.50
N SER A 36 -15.91 4.56 6.33
CA SER A 36 -16.84 5.68 6.11
C SER A 36 -16.36 6.56 4.96
N VAL A 37 -17.29 7.10 4.18
CA VAL A 37 -16.98 8.09 3.13
C VAL A 37 -17.33 9.48 3.65
N ILE A 38 -16.36 10.38 3.60
CA ILE A 38 -16.54 11.78 3.95
C ILE A 38 -16.58 12.63 2.68
N LYS A 39 -17.54 13.54 2.59
CA LYS A 39 -17.62 14.55 1.53
C LYS A 39 -17.07 15.89 2.02
N ARG A 40 -16.20 16.49 1.22
CA ARG A 40 -15.70 17.86 1.41
C ARG A 40 -15.90 18.63 0.10
N ASN A 41 -16.89 19.52 0.06
CA ASN A 41 -17.25 20.26 -1.15
C ASN A 41 -17.58 19.31 -2.33
N ARG A 42 -16.69 19.22 -3.32
CA ARG A 42 -16.81 18.35 -4.50
C ARG A 42 -16.00 17.06 -4.37
N ASP A 43 -15.19 16.95 -3.34
CA ASP A 43 -14.27 15.84 -3.12
C ASP A 43 -14.85 14.82 -2.14
N TYR A 44 -14.37 13.59 -2.28
CA TYR A 44 -14.70 12.47 -1.41
C TYR A 44 -13.41 11.86 -0.89
N LEU A 45 -13.42 11.47 0.38
CA LEU A 45 -12.35 10.69 0.99
C LEU A 45 -12.95 9.49 1.70
N ALA A 46 -12.23 8.37 1.71
CA ALA A 46 -12.59 7.19 2.48
C ALA A 46 -11.73 7.13 3.72
N ALA A 47 -12.36 6.97 4.87
CA ALA A 47 -11.71 6.62 6.12
C ALA A 47 -11.88 5.12 6.36
N ILE A 48 -10.76 4.42 6.50
CA ILE A 48 -10.68 2.96 6.63
C ILE A 48 -9.72 2.63 7.77
N SER A 49 -10.04 1.63 8.59
CA SER A 49 -9.11 1.14 9.60
C SER A 49 -7.92 0.44 8.93
N LEU A 50 -6.78 0.38 9.62
CA LEU A 50 -5.60 -0.35 9.10
C LEU A 50 -5.92 -1.83 8.85
N GLU A 51 -6.73 -2.46 9.70
CA GLU A 51 -7.18 -3.85 9.53
C GLU A 51 -7.94 -4.06 8.22
N HIS A 52 -8.96 -3.22 7.95
CA HIS A 52 -9.72 -3.31 6.71
C HIS A 52 -8.86 -2.98 5.49
N PHE A 53 -7.93 -2.03 5.63
CA PHE A 53 -7.05 -1.65 4.53
C PHE A 53 -6.02 -2.74 4.21
N ASP A 54 -5.48 -3.41 5.23
CA ASP A 54 -4.62 -4.58 5.06
C ASP A 54 -5.35 -5.70 4.30
N LEU A 55 -6.61 -5.96 4.64
CA LEU A 55 -7.45 -6.93 3.92
C LEU A 55 -7.64 -6.54 2.45
N VAL A 56 -7.91 -5.26 2.15
CA VAL A 56 -8.00 -4.75 0.77
C VAL A 56 -6.69 -4.96 0.01
N LEU A 57 -5.56 -4.83 0.69
CA LEU A 57 -4.23 -4.96 0.08
C LEU A 57 -3.72 -6.41 0.02
N THR A 58 -4.46 -7.40 0.51
CA THR A 58 -4.04 -8.82 0.53
C THR A 58 -3.60 -9.37 -0.85
N PRO A 59 -4.21 -8.97 -1.99
CA PRO A 59 -3.78 -9.45 -3.31
C PRO A 59 -2.40 -8.94 -3.76
N TYR A 60 -1.85 -7.88 -3.14
CA TYR A 60 -0.59 -7.28 -3.56
C TYR A 60 0.57 -7.98 -2.85
N ARG A 61 1.07 -9.04 -3.48
CA ARG A 61 2.25 -9.82 -3.07
C ARG A 61 3.42 -9.58 -4.03
N PHE A 62 4.64 -9.91 -3.59
CA PHE A 62 5.86 -9.70 -4.35
C PHE A 62 6.39 -11.03 -4.86
N THR A 63 6.61 -11.17 -6.17
CA THR A 63 7.22 -12.35 -6.75
C THR A 63 8.71 -12.13 -6.91
N LEU A 64 9.54 -12.85 -6.16
CA LEU A 64 10.99 -12.83 -6.29
C LEU A 64 11.44 -13.82 -7.37
N GLU A 65 11.91 -13.29 -8.49
CA GLU A 65 12.61 -14.07 -9.51
C GLU A 65 14.11 -13.96 -9.24
N TYR A 66 14.81 -15.09 -9.12
CA TYR A 66 16.23 -15.12 -8.78
C TYR A 66 17.01 -16.21 -9.53
N GLU A 67 18.30 -15.95 -9.70
CA GLU A 67 19.25 -16.87 -10.33
C GLU A 67 20.53 -16.95 -9.50
N LYS A 68 21.21 -18.10 -9.58
CA LYS A 68 22.50 -18.30 -8.94
C LYS A 68 23.61 -17.96 -9.95
N GLU A 69 24.48 -17.06 -9.55
CA GLU A 69 25.59 -16.56 -10.37
C GLU A 69 26.78 -17.51 -10.37
N ALA A 70 27.71 -17.28 -11.30
CA ALA A 70 28.91 -18.10 -11.46
C ALA A 70 29.86 -18.07 -10.24
N ASP A 71 29.87 -16.96 -9.49
CA ASP A 71 30.65 -16.81 -8.24
C ASP A 71 29.95 -17.43 -7.02
N GLY A 72 28.74 -17.96 -7.21
CA GLY A 72 27.93 -18.59 -6.17
C GLY A 72 26.97 -17.65 -5.46
N SER A 73 27.02 -16.33 -5.73
CA SER A 73 26.03 -15.36 -5.26
C SER A 73 24.67 -15.56 -5.94
N PHE A 74 23.67 -14.84 -5.47
CA PHE A 74 22.31 -14.85 -6.01
C PHE A 74 21.92 -13.44 -6.40
N SER A 75 21.49 -13.26 -7.65
CA SER A 75 20.83 -12.03 -8.12
C SER A 75 19.34 -12.27 -8.19
N GLY A 76 18.55 -11.28 -7.82
CA GLY A 76 17.09 -11.37 -7.95
C GLY A 76 16.42 -10.02 -8.13
N SER A 77 15.20 -10.09 -8.63
CA SER A 77 14.35 -8.93 -8.88
C SER A 77 12.90 -9.22 -8.51
N LEU A 78 12.16 -8.16 -8.23
CA LEU A 78 10.72 -8.28 -8.02
C LEU A 78 9.99 -8.12 -9.36
N LYS A 79 9.05 -9.00 -9.66
CA LYS A 79 8.29 -8.91 -10.92
C LYS A 79 7.40 -7.67 -10.98
N GLU A 80 6.87 -7.26 -9.84
CA GLU A 80 5.88 -6.18 -9.73
C GLU A 80 6.54 -4.80 -9.66
N LEU A 81 7.82 -4.74 -9.29
CA LEU A 81 8.56 -3.50 -9.06
C LEU A 81 9.94 -3.62 -9.69
N ASP A 82 10.39 -2.56 -10.35
CA ASP A 82 11.76 -2.44 -10.88
C ASP A 82 12.78 -2.24 -9.74
N LEU A 83 12.93 -3.29 -8.92
CA LEU A 83 13.86 -3.43 -7.80
C LEU A 83 14.67 -4.72 -8.01
N LEU A 84 15.98 -4.60 -7.81
CA LEU A 84 16.94 -5.69 -7.97
C LEU A 84 17.94 -5.66 -6.83
N ALA A 85 18.44 -6.83 -6.46
CA ALA A 85 19.51 -6.97 -5.49
C ALA A 85 20.40 -8.17 -5.84
N ASN A 86 21.59 -8.20 -5.25
CA ASN A 86 22.51 -9.33 -5.31
C ASN A 86 23.07 -9.58 -3.90
N ALA A 87 23.23 -10.85 -3.52
CA ALA A 87 23.81 -11.22 -2.24
C ALA A 87 24.42 -12.64 -2.26
N ASP A 88 25.27 -12.94 -1.27
CA ASP A 88 26.00 -14.21 -1.17
C ASP A 88 25.11 -15.46 -0.91
N SER A 89 23.83 -15.27 -0.57
CA SER A 89 22.88 -16.36 -0.35
C SER A 89 21.45 -15.90 -0.63
N LEU A 90 20.55 -16.85 -0.88
CA LEU A 90 19.13 -16.55 -1.09
C LEU A 90 18.47 -15.84 0.11
N GLU A 91 18.87 -16.18 1.34
CA GLU A 91 18.34 -15.54 2.55
C GLU A 91 18.84 -14.10 2.71
N ALA A 92 20.11 -13.86 2.37
CA ALA A 92 20.66 -12.50 2.30
C ALA A 92 19.99 -11.70 1.18
N LEU A 93 19.76 -12.29 0.01
CA LEU A 93 19.08 -11.64 -1.11
C LEU A 93 17.66 -11.18 -0.71
N LYS A 94 16.89 -12.05 -0.04
CA LYS A 94 15.57 -11.67 0.49
C LYS A 94 15.66 -10.51 1.50
N THR A 95 16.72 -10.44 2.28
CA THR A 95 16.94 -9.38 3.27
C THR A 95 17.24 -8.05 2.57
N GLU A 96 18.09 -8.05 1.55
CA GLU A 96 18.37 -6.88 0.70
C GLU A 96 17.11 -6.41 -0.03
N ILE A 97 16.34 -7.32 -0.64
CA ILE A 97 15.06 -6.98 -1.29
C ILE A 97 14.08 -6.32 -0.31
N VAL A 98 13.99 -6.81 0.93
CA VAL A 98 13.14 -6.17 1.95
C VAL A 98 13.64 -4.77 2.31
N GLN A 99 14.96 -4.56 2.36
CA GLN A 99 15.54 -3.24 2.59
C GLN A 99 15.19 -2.29 1.44
N GLU A 100 15.43 -2.70 0.19
CA GLU A 100 15.09 -1.95 -1.02
C GLU A 100 13.61 -1.60 -1.09
N LEU A 101 12.72 -2.54 -0.73
CA LEU A 101 11.27 -2.29 -0.66
C LEU A 101 10.92 -1.17 0.32
N VAL A 102 11.53 -1.17 1.51
CA VAL A 102 11.29 -0.14 2.54
C VAL A 102 11.78 1.21 2.07
N GLU A 103 13.01 1.27 1.53
CA GLU A 103 13.60 2.50 1.01
C GLU A 103 12.78 3.07 -0.15
N TYR A 104 12.44 2.22 -1.12
CA TYR A 104 11.61 2.59 -2.25
C TYR A 104 10.23 3.09 -1.83
N ALA A 105 9.57 2.42 -0.88
CA ALA A 105 8.27 2.85 -0.39
C ALA A 105 8.34 4.22 0.30
N HIS A 106 9.40 4.48 1.09
CA HIS A 106 9.61 5.79 1.69
C HIS A 106 9.91 6.88 0.65
N GLU A 107 10.79 6.61 -0.32
CA GLU A 107 11.09 7.54 -1.40
C GLU A 107 9.83 7.85 -2.22
N TYR A 108 9.03 6.83 -2.56
CA TYR A 108 7.78 7.01 -3.27
C TYR A 108 6.85 7.97 -2.54
N MET A 109 6.72 7.85 -1.22
CA MET A 109 5.86 8.74 -0.43
C MET A 109 6.45 10.15 -0.26
N ASN A 110 7.77 10.26 -0.14
CA ASN A 110 8.46 11.55 -0.04
C ASN A 110 8.38 12.33 -1.37
N GLU A 111 8.43 11.64 -2.49
CA GLU A 111 8.34 12.19 -3.85
C GLU A 111 7.03 11.78 -4.55
N PHE A 112 5.92 11.78 -3.81
CA PHE A 112 4.63 11.22 -4.25
C PHE A 112 4.17 11.76 -5.60
N ASP A 113 4.24 13.08 -5.83
CA ASP A 113 3.79 13.67 -7.09
C ASP A 113 4.62 13.20 -8.30
N LYS A 114 5.92 12.96 -8.12
CA LYS A 114 6.79 12.45 -9.18
C LYS A 114 6.45 11.00 -9.50
N TYR A 115 6.36 10.16 -8.48
CA TYR A 115 6.16 8.72 -8.66
C TYR A 115 4.73 8.35 -9.04
N TYR A 116 3.72 8.95 -8.41
CA TYR A 116 2.31 8.67 -8.67
C TYR A 116 1.85 9.14 -10.06
N ASN A 117 2.49 10.17 -10.62
CA ASN A 117 2.15 10.67 -11.97
C ASN A 117 3.00 10.04 -13.09
N ALA A 118 4.05 9.29 -12.78
CA ALA A 118 4.82 8.55 -13.78
C ALA A 118 4.06 7.30 -14.27
N PRO A 119 3.82 7.12 -15.58
CA PRO A 119 2.99 6.01 -16.11
C PRO A 119 3.45 4.61 -15.69
N ASN A 120 4.76 4.39 -15.60
CA ASN A 120 5.37 3.11 -15.21
C ASN A 120 5.54 2.94 -13.69
N ARG A 121 5.26 3.96 -12.87
CA ARG A 121 5.40 3.90 -11.40
C ARG A 121 4.07 4.08 -10.67
N LYS A 122 3.07 4.69 -11.30
CA LYS A 122 1.70 4.78 -10.77
C LYS A 122 1.12 3.41 -10.36
N PRO A 123 1.30 2.32 -11.14
CA PRO A 123 0.82 1.00 -10.75
C PRO A 123 1.49 0.43 -9.50
N HIS A 124 2.63 0.98 -9.06
CA HIS A 124 3.33 0.53 -7.85
C HIS A 124 2.65 1.00 -6.57
N PHE A 125 1.75 2.00 -6.64
CA PHE A 125 1.15 2.61 -5.46
C PHE A 125 0.52 1.60 -4.48
N PRO A 126 -0.28 0.61 -4.92
CA PRO A 126 -0.82 -0.38 -3.98
C PRO A 126 0.24 -1.24 -3.29
N TYR A 127 1.35 -1.55 -3.97
CA TYR A 127 2.48 -2.28 -3.40
C TYR A 127 3.25 -1.44 -2.39
N VAL A 128 3.45 -0.15 -2.69
CA VAL A 128 4.03 0.82 -1.76
C VAL A 128 3.18 0.94 -0.51
N MET A 129 1.86 1.09 -0.65
CA MET A 129 0.94 1.10 0.49
C MET A 129 1.00 -0.21 1.27
N ARG A 130 1.11 -1.37 0.58
CA ARG A 130 1.24 -2.68 1.22
C ARG A 130 2.47 -2.72 2.13
N VAL A 131 3.60 -2.15 1.73
CA VAL A 131 4.83 -2.07 2.54
C VAL A 131 4.64 -1.12 3.73
N ILE A 132 4.13 0.09 3.51
CA ILE A 132 4.05 1.16 4.53
C ILE A 132 3.19 0.76 5.74
N ILE A 133 2.15 -0.04 5.53
CA ILE A 133 1.24 -0.43 6.63
C ILE A 133 1.79 -1.59 7.48
N GLN A 134 2.91 -2.21 7.07
CA GLN A 134 3.48 -3.32 7.82
C GLN A 134 4.17 -2.85 9.10
N LYS A 135 4.09 -3.69 10.12
CA LYS A 135 4.67 -3.40 11.45
C LYS A 135 6.20 -3.44 11.49
N ASP A 136 6.82 -4.27 10.65
CA ASP A 136 8.25 -4.56 10.65
C ASP A 136 8.68 -5.24 9.35
N LYS A 137 10.00 -5.40 9.19
CA LYS A 137 10.62 -6.04 8.02
C LYS A 137 10.24 -7.51 7.85
N GLU A 138 9.99 -8.24 8.95
CA GLU A 138 9.59 -9.65 8.86
C GLU A 138 8.17 -9.79 8.28
N ALA A 139 7.26 -8.87 8.64
CA ALA A 139 5.95 -8.80 8.02
C ALA A 139 6.05 -8.52 6.52
N ILE A 140 6.92 -7.60 6.09
CA ILE A 140 7.19 -7.33 4.66
C ILE A 140 7.76 -8.57 3.98
N ARG A 141 8.72 -9.24 4.62
CA ARG A 141 9.33 -10.47 4.11
C ARG A 141 8.32 -11.58 3.83
N SER A 142 7.28 -11.69 4.66
CA SER A 142 6.18 -12.66 4.47
C SER A 142 5.29 -12.39 3.24
N LEU A 143 5.43 -11.22 2.63
CA LEU A 143 4.73 -10.83 1.40
C LEU A 143 5.46 -11.28 0.14
N ILE A 144 6.69 -11.78 0.26
CA ILE A 144 7.52 -12.23 -0.85
C ILE A 144 7.27 -13.72 -1.11
N ASP A 145 6.83 -14.03 -2.32
CA ASP A 145 6.71 -15.36 -2.90
C ASP A 145 7.99 -15.66 -3.69
N ALA A 146 8.71 -16.72 -3.31
CA ALA A 146 10.02 -17.09 -3.86
C ALA A 146 10.16 -18.61 -3.99
#